data_AF-A0A9P7F2D5-F1
#
_entry.id   AF-A0A9P7F2D5-F1
#
_cell.length_a   1.000
_cell.length_b   1.000
_cell.length_c   1.000
_cell.angle_alpha   90.00
_cell.angle_beta   90.00
_cell.angle_gamma   90.00
#
_symmetry.space_group_name_H-M   'P 1'
#
loop_
_entity.id
_entity.type
_entity.pdbx_description
1 polymer ?
#
loop_
_entity_poly.entity_id
_entity_poly.type
_entity_poly.pdbx_seq_one_letter_code
_entity_poly.pdbx_strand_id
1 'polypeptide(L)'
;MALVVDPNLEMVPDFAGNLYAGIRADLGAATNQTGEEVVARLTETWNADHNARVVEWNQDREAEARVLAEAERARTAQENEERTQREAETERERTEAEKKKPKMNGFEHASSVGDYLTPRPAQYAIQKLTNFEYVELWYFSPEGCKDALKSSRSVADNDMSITEDR
;
A
#
# COMPACT_ATOMS: atom_id res chain seq x y z
N MET A 1 -34.76 -21.62 -14.88
CA MET A 1 -34.68 -20.48 -13.95
C MET A 1 -36.01 -20.38 -13.24
N ALA A 2 -36.15 -21.00 -12.07
CA ALA A 2 -37.31 -20.75 -11.23
C ALA A 2 -37.14 -19.33 -10.68
N LEU A 3 -38.13 -18.46 -10.91
CA LEU A 3 -38.25 -17.21 -10.18
C LEU A 3 -38.45 -17.63 -8.72
N VAL A 4 -37.38 -17.64 -7.91
CA VAL A 4 -37.51 -17.95 -6.49
C VAL A 4 -38.11 -16.70 -5.85
N VAL A 5 -39.43 -16.72 -5.73
CA VAL A 5 -40.21 -15.68 -5.06
C VAL A 5 -39.89 -15.77 -3.57
N ASP A 6 -39.61 -14.62 -2.95
CA ASP A 6 -39.37 -14.53 -1.52
C ASP A 6 -40.63 -14.99 -0.76
N PRO A 7 -40.58 -16.12 -0.03
CA PRO A 7 -41.72 -16.63 0.68
C PRO A 7 -42.22 -15.65 1.75
N ASN A 8 -41.39 -14.73 2.27
CA ASN A 8 -41.83 -13.72 3.25
C ASN A 8 -42.86 -12.73 2.70
N LEU A 9 -43.04 -12.66 1.38
CA LEU A 9 -44.03 -11.79 0.74
C LEU A 9 -45.38 -12.48 0.48
N GLU A 10 -45.45 -13.80 0.74
CA GLU A 10 -46.69 -14.55 0.56
C GLU A 10 -47.66 -14.29 1.72
N MET A 11 -48.91 -13.98 1.39
CA MET A 11 -49.97 -13.82 2.37
C MET A 11 -50.80 -15.10 2.49
N VAL A 12 -51.28 -15.38 3.69
CA VAL A 12 -52.24 -16.46 3.95
C VAL A 12 -53.47 -16.26 3.04
N PRO A 13 -53.89 -17.27 2.27
CA PRO A 13 -55.13 -17.21 1.50
C PRO A 13 -56.35 -17.00 2.41
N ASP A 14 -57.34 -16.23 1.97
CA ASP A 14 -58.59 -16.08 2.71
C ASP A 14 -59.46 -17.36 2.59
N PHE A 15 -59.15 -18.35 3.43
CA PHE A 15 -59.90 -19.59 3.52
C PHE A 15 -61.33 -19.39 4.05
N ALA A 16 -61.63 -18.24 4.67
CA ALA A 16 -62.97 -17.89 5.12
C ALA A 16 -63.84 -17.34 3.97
N GLY A 17 -63.23 -16.95 2.86
CA GLY A 17 -63.88 -16.37 1.70
C GLY A 17 -64.88 -17.31 0.99
N ASN A 18 -65.75 -16.71 0.18
CA ASN A 18 -66.79 -17.44 -0.56
C ASN A 18 -66.23 -18.46 -1.57
N LEU A 19 -65.00 -18.25 -2.07
CA LEU A 19 -64.33 -19.19 -2.98
C LEU A 19 -64.13 -20.56 -2.35
N TYR A 20 -63.89 -20.62 -1.04
CA TYR A 20 -63.66 -21.86 -0.31
C TYR A 20 -64.93 -22.38 0.36
N ALA A 21 -66.10 -21.76 0.18
CA ALA A 21 -67.34 -22.17 0.85
C ALA A 21 -67.74 -23.62 0.52
N GLY A 22 -67.65 -24.03 -0.75
CA GLY A 22 -67.94 -25.41 -1.17
C GLY A 22 -66.98 -26.41 -0.55
N ILE A 23 -65.67 -26.14 -0.65
CA ILE A 23 -64.61 -27.00 -0.10
C ILE A 23 -64.76 -27.14 1.42
N ARG A 24 -65.10 -26.06 2.14
CA ARG A 24 -65.33 -26.09 3.59
C ARG A 24 -66.54 -26.94 3.97
N ALA A 25 -67.62 -26.86 3.21
CA ALA A 25 -68.82 -27.66 3.44
C ALA A 25 -68.53 -29.16 3.22
N ASP A 26 -67.82 -29.50 2.15
CA ASP A 26 -67.44 -30.88 1.83
C ASP A 26 -66.48 -31.46 2.88
N LEU A 27 -65.43 -30.71 3.27
CA LEU A 27 -64.51 -31.12 4.33
C LEU A 27 -65.20 -31.22 5.68
N GLY A 28 -66.03 -30.24 6.05
CA GLY A 28 -66.76 -30.23 7.31
C GLY A 28 -67.69 -31.44 7.45
N ALA A 29 -68.40 -31.82 6.37
CA ALA A 29 -69.22 -33.02 6.34
C ALA A 29 -68.39 -34.31 6.45
N ALA A 30 -67.21 -34.37 5.81
CA ALA A 30 -66.34 -35.54 5.83
C ALA A 30 -65.61 -35.74 7.18
N THR A 31 -65.23 -34.67 7.85
CA THR A 31 -64.48 -34.71 9.13
C THR A 31 -65.36 -34.48 10.36
N ASN A 32 -66.65 -34.22 10.16
CA ASN A 32 -67.61 -33.85 11.21
C ASN A 32 -67.15 -32.60 11.98
N GLN A 33 -66.56 -31.64 11.27
CA GLN A 33 -66.04 -30.37 11.78
C GLN A 33 -66.91 -29.20 11.33
N THR A 34 -66.94 -28.16 12.12
CA THR A 34 -67.54 -26.87 11.76
C THR A 34 -66.72 -26.16 10.68
N GLY A 35 -67.36 -25.25 9.94
CA GLY A 35 -66.65 -24.47 8.91
C GLY A 35 -65.48 -23.66 9.47
N GLU A 36 -65.57 -23.20 10.73
CA GLU A 36 -64.49 -22.49 11.42
C GLU A 36 -63.30 -23.41 11.73
N GLU A 37 -63.55 -24.63 12.20
CA GLU A 37 -62.50 -25.62 12.46
C GLU A 37 -61.78 -26.04 11.16
N VAL A 38 -62.51 -26.13 10.04
CA VAL A 38 -61.91 -26.41 8.73
C VAL A 38 -61.01 -25.23 8.29
N VAL A 39 -61.46 -23.98 8.46
CA VAL A 39 -60.64 -22.79 8.17
C VAL A 39 -59.37 -22.77 9.03
N ALA A 40 -59.51 -23.04 10.33
CA ALA A 40 -58.38 -23.08 11.25
C ALA A 40 -57.35 -24.13 10.82
N ARG A 41 -57.81 -25.34 10.48
CA ARG A 41 -56.94 -26.43 10.02
C ARG A 41 -56.22 -26.10 8.71
N LEU A 42 -56.91 -25.50 7.73
CA LEU A 42 -56.30 -25.08 6.47
C LEU A 42 -55.24 -24.00 6.70
N THR A 43 -55.55 -23.04 7.56
CA THR A 43 -54.64 -21.95 7.93
C THR A 43 -53.40 -22.50 8.64
N GLU A 44 -53.56 -23.41 9.59
CA GLU A 44 -52.45 -24.04 10.31
C GLU A 44 -51.55 -24.84 9.36
N THR A 45 -52.14 -25.63 8.47
CA THR A 45 -51.39 -26.44 7.50
C THR A 45 -50.60 -25.54 6.55
N TRP A 46 -51.22 -24.46 6.06
CA TRP A 46 -50.55 -23.47 5.21
C TRP A 46 -49.42 -22.76 5.95
N ASN A 47 -49.65 -22.33 7.19
CA ASN A 47 -48.62 -21.67 8.02
C ASN A 47 -47.43 -22.60 8.27
N ALA A 48 -47.66 -23.90 8.49
CA ALA A 48 -46.58 -24.86 8.68
C ALA A 48 -45.69 -24.98 7.44
N ASP A 49 -46.28 -25.10 6.25
CA ASP A 49 -45.56 -25.14 4.97
C ASP A 49 -44.83 -23.82 4.69
N HIS A 50 -45.53 -22.70 4.83
CA HIS A 50 -44.98 -21.37 4.63
C HIS A 50 -43.79 -21.09 5.56
N ASN A 51 -43.92 -21.41 6.86
CA ASN A 51 -42.84 -21.24 7.82
C ASN A 51 -41.62 -22.10 7.47
N ALA A 52 -41.83 -23.33 7.00
CA ALA A 52 -40.72 -24.20 6.56
C ALA A 52 -39.97 -23.57 5.38
N ARG A 53 -40.70 -23.05 4.38
CA ARG A 53 -40.12 -22.35 3.22
C ARG A 53 -39.38 -21.08 3.61
N VAL A 54 -39.93 -20.29 4.54
CA VAL A 54 -39.27 -19.09 5.08
C VAL A 54 -37.98 -19.45 5.81
N VAL A 55 -37.97 -20.53 6.60
CA VAL A 55 -36.76 -21.00 7.29
C VAL A 55 -35.68 -21.41 6.29
N GLU A 56 -36.02 -22.22 5.29
CA GLU A 56 -35.09 -22.65 4.24
C GLU A 56 -34.52 -21.45 3.47
N TRP A 57 -35.39 -20.53 3.06
CA TRP A 57 -34.98 -19.29 2.40
C TRP A 57 -34.03 -18.45 3.25
N ASN A 58 -34.33 -18.28 4.54
CA ASN A 58 -33.47 -17.52 5.44
C ASN A 58 -32.12 -18.20 5.65
N GLN A 59 -32.08 -19.54 5.74
CA GLN A 59 -30.83 -20.30 5.82
C GLN A 59 -29.97 -20.09 4.57
N ASP A 60 -30.56 -20.11 3.39
CA ASP A 60 -29.86 -19.84 2.13
C ASP A 60 -29.29 -18.41 2.11
N ARG A 61 -30.10 -17.42 2.50
CA ARG A 61 -29.66 -16.01 2.58
C ARG A 61 -28.52 -15.84 3.58
N GLU A 62 -28.59 -16.49 4.74
CA GLU A 62 -27.52 -16.47 5.74
C GLU A 62 -26.25 -17.17 5.25
N ALA A 63 -26.37 -18.29 4.54
CA ALA A 63 -25.24 -19.01 3.97
C ALA A 63 -24.53 -18.15 2.91
N GLU A 64 -25.28 -17.54 1.99
CA GLU A 64 -24.73 -16.59 1.01
C GLU A 64 -24.03 -15.41 1.69
N ALA A 65 -24.66 -14.82 2.71
CA ALA A 65 -24.08 -13.71 3.48
C ALA A 65 -22.78 -14.11 4.20
N ARG A 66 -22.71 -15.34 4.73
CA ARG A 66 -21.50 -15.88 5.37
C ARG A 66 -20.36 -16.05 4.37
N VAL A 67 -20.63 -16.60 3.19
CA VAL A 67 -19.63 -16.76 2.13
C VAL A 67 -19.07 -15.41 1.69
N LEU A 68 -19.94 -14.42 1.47
CA LEU A 68 -19.52 -13.06 1.13
C LEU A 68 -18.69 -12.43 2.26
N ALA A 69 -19.12 -12.55 3.51
CA ALA A 69 -18.38 -12.00 4.65
C ALA A 69 -17.00 -12.67 4.83
N GLU A 70 -16.88 -13.97 4.58
CA GLU A 70 -15.60 -14.68 4.62
C GLU A 70 -14.67 -14.24 3.49
N ALA A 71 -15.19 -14.10 2.27
CA ALA A 71 -14.42 -13.61 1.13
C ALA A 71 -13.90 -12.18 1.36
N GLU A 72 -14.73 -11.30 1.92
CA GLU A 72 -14.33 -9.94 2.32
C GLU A 72 -13.22 -9.98 3.37
N ARG A 73 -13.37 -10.79 4.43
CA ARG A 73 -12.33 -10.95 5.45
C ARG A 73 -11.02 -11.46 4.85
N ALA A 74 -11.07 -12.45 3.98
CA ALA A 74 -9.88 -12.98 3.31
C ALA A 74 -9.18 -11.89 2.47
N ARG A 75 -9.94 -11.10 1.71
CA ARG A 75 -9.38 -9.97 0.95
C ARG A 75 -8.71 -8.94 1.85
N THR A 76 -9.39 -8.52 2.93
CA THR A 76 -8.82 -7.55 3.87
C THR A 76 -7.58 -8.07 4.58
N ALA A 77 -7.54 -9.36 4.94
CA ALA A 77 -6.37 -9.98 5.53
C ALA A 77 -5.19 -10.00 4.56
N GLN A 78 -5.43 -10.36 3.29
CA GLN A 78 -4.41 -10.35 2.25
C GLN A 78 -3.86 -8.94 1.99
N GLU A 79 -4.73 -7.92 1.89
CA GLU A 79 -4.31 -6.53 1.71
C GLU A 79 -3.45 -6.05 2.89
N ASN A 80 -3.84 -6.38 4.12
CA ASN A 80 -3.10 -5.99 5.30
C ASN A 80 -1.75 -6.72 5.41
N GLU A 81 -1.68 -7.98 5.01
CA GLU A 81 -0.44 -8.74 4.96
C GLU A 81 0.51 -8.15 3.91
N GLU A 82 0.02 -7.86 2.71
CA GLU A 82 0.82 -7.21 1.66
C GLU A 82 1.33 -5.83 2.10
N ARG A 83 0.47 -5.05 2.76
CA ARG A 83 0.86 -3.77 3.34
C ARG A 83 1.96 -3.94 4.38
N THR A 84 1.81 -4.90 5.29
CA THR A 84 2.82 -5.19 6.32
C THR A 84 4.15 -5.62 5.69
N GLN A 85 4.12 -6.42 4.63
CA GLN A 85 5.31 -6.83 3.90
C GLN A 85 6.00 -5.64 3.23
N ARG A 86 5.25 -4.76 2.56
CA ARG A 86 5.78 -3.53 1.96
C ARG A 86 6.38 -2.61 3.01
N GLU A 87 5.69 -2.40 4.13
CA GLU A 87 6.21 -1.59 5.24
C GLU A 87 7.52 -2.18 5.79
N ALA A 88 7.57 -3.49 6.03
CA ALA A 88 8.78 -4.18 6.48
C ALA A 88 9.93 -4.11 5.45
N GLU A 89 9.64 -4.19 4.15
CA GLU A 89 10.64 -4.02 3.09
C GLU A 89 11.19 -2.59 3.07
N THR A 90 10.31 -1.58 3.15
CA THR A 90 10.74 -0.18 3.19
C THR A 90 11.56 0.14 4.44
N GLU A 91 11.23 -0.46 5.59
CA GLU A 91 12.01 -0.32 6.82
C GLU A 91 13.39 -0.99 6.69
N ARG A 92 13.45 -2.20 6.11
CA ARG A 92 14.72 -2.87 5.80
C ARG A 92 15.58 -2.03 4.87
N GLU A 93 15.00 -1.48 3.80
CA GLU A 93 15.73 -0.60 2.88
C GLU A 93 16.25 0.65 3.59
N ARG A 94 15.43 1.30 4.43
CA ARG A 94 15.86 2.46 5.24
C ARG A 94 17.02 2.12 6.16
N THR A 95 16.92 1.02 6.92
CA THR A 95 17.99 0.62 7.85
C THR A 95 19.28 0.25 7.11
N GLU A 96 19.20 -0.41 5.95
CA GLU A 96 20.36 -0.71 5.11
C GLU A 96 20.97 0.56 4.50
N ALA A 97 20.15 1.51 4.05
CA ALA A 97 20.61 2.81 3.57
C ALA A 97 21.31 3.60 4.68
N GLU A 98 20.81 3.55 5.91
CA GLU A 98 21.46 4.19 7.06
C GLU A 98 22.81 3.56 7.42
N LYS A 99 22.92 2.22 7.37
CA LYS A 99 24.22 1.54 7.58
C LYS A 99 25.26 1.88 6.52
N LYS A 100 24.82 2.16 5.29
CA LYS A 100 25.69 2.55 4.16
C LYS A 100 26.11 4.01 4.16
N LYS A 101 25.48 4.86 4.98
CA LYS A 101 25.89 6.27 5.08
C LYS A 101 27.33 6.34 5.61
N PRO A 102 28.25 7.04 4.93
CA PRO A 102 29.60 7.25 5.43
C PRO A 102 29.53 7.79 6.85
N LYS A 103 30.22 7.13 7.79
CA LYS A 103 30.29 7.61 9.16
C LYS A 103 31.08 8.91 9.14
N MET A 104 30.37 10.03 9.28
CA MET A 104 31.01 11.34 9.34
C MET A 104 31.86 11.36 10.61
N ASN A 105 33.18 11.45 10.44
CA ASN A 105 34.08 11.61 11.58
C ASN A 105 33.68 12.89 12.33
N GLY A 106 33.74 12.84 13.65
CA GLY A 106 33.50 14.02 14.47
C GLY A 106 34.44 15.14 14.06
N PHE A 107 33.91 16.35 13.88
CA PHE A 107 34.73 17.51 13.58
C PHE A 107 35.56 17.85 14.82
N GLU A 108 36.89 17.68 14.74
CA GLU A 108 37.78 18.11 15.82
C GLU A 108 37.91 19.63 15.82
N HIS A 109 37.16 20.32 16.69
CA HIS A 109 37.23 21.79 16.85
C HIS A 109 38.60 22.31 17.31
N ALA A 110 39.46 21.45 17.85
CA ALA A 110 40.82 21.84 18.25
C ALA A 110 41.80 21.91 17.06
N SER A 111 41.45 21.30 15.92
CA SER A 111 42.26 21.33 14.70
C SER A 111 41.88 22.55 13.87
N SER A 112 42.42 23.72 14.26
CA SER A 112 42.37 24.91 13.40
C SER A 112 43.33 24.71 12.23
N VAL A 113 42.82 24.76 11.00
CA VAL A 113 43.68 24.85 9.81
C VAL A 113 44.38 26.20 9.90
N GLY A 114 45.70 26.19 10.10
CA GLY A 114 46.46 27.43 10.23
C GLY A 114 46.28 28.30 8.98
N ASP A 115 46.13 29.61 9.18
CA ASP A 115 45.94 30.62 8.11
C ASP A 115 47.16 30.78 7.16
N TYR A 116 48.18 29.94 7.32
CA TYR A 116 49.40 30.00 6.52
C TYR A 116 49.37 28.94 5.41
N LEU A 117 49.23 29.40 4.17
CA LEU A 117 49.44 28.57 2.99
C LEU A 117 50.94 28.30 2.82
N THR A 118 51.35 27.04 2.89
CA THR A 118 52.73 26.65 2.63
C THR A 118 53.08 26.97 1.16
N PRO A 119 54.18 27.70 0.89
CA PRO A 119 54.58 28.01 -0.46
C PRO A 119 54.91 26.71 -1.22
N ARG A 120 54.16 26.44 -2.29
CA ARG A 120 54.35 25.26 -3.15
C ARG A 120 55.19 25.63 -4.38
N PRO A 121 56.22 24.85 -4.73
CA PRO A 121 56.95 25.00 -5.99
C PRO A 121 56.03 24.90 -7.22
N ALA A 122 56.48 25.46 -8.34
CA ALA A 122 55.76 25.37 -9.61
C ALA A 122 55.45 23.91 -10.00
N GLN A 123 54.26 23.64 -10.54
CA GLN A 123 53.89 22.30 -11.04
C GLN A 123 54.90 21.79 -12.09
N TYR A 124 55.38 22.69 -12.94
CA TYR A 124 56.45 22.43 -13.90
C TYR A 124 57.69 21.80 -13.24
N ALA A 125 58.17 22.38 -12.13
CA ALA A 125 59.35 21.90 -11.44
C ALA A 125 59.14 20.53 -10.77
N ILE A 126 57.94 20.30 -10.22
CA ILE A 126 57.55 19.00 -9.64
C ILE A 126 57.50 17.91 -10.73
N GLN A 127 56.95 18.24 -11.90
CA GLN A 127 56.85 17.30 -13.02
C GLN A 127 58.23 16.94 -13.59
N LYS A 128 59.12 17.92 -13.73
CA LYS A 128 60.52 17.69 -14.13
C LYS A 128 61.25 16.77 -13.15
N LEU A 129 61.09 16.97 -11.84
CA LEU A 129 61.65 16.05 -10.83
C LEU A 129 61.09 14.64 -10.94
N THR A 130 59.78 14.49 -11.20
CA THR A 130 59.14 13.18 -11.37
C THR A 130 59.69 12.44 -12.59
N ASN A 131 60.05 13.18 -13.63
CA ASN A 131 60.67 12.65 -14.85
C ASN A 131 62.20 12.48 -14.75
N PHE A 132 62.80 12.74 -13.58
CA PHE A 132 64.27 12.77 -13.38
C PHE A 132 65.00 13.71 -14.36
N GLU A 133 64.32 14.78 -14.80
CA GLU A 133 64.88 15.79 -15.69
C GLU A 133 65.55 16.91 -14.89
N TYR A 134 66.50 17.61 -15.53
CA TYR A 134 67.13 18.78 -14.93
C TYR A 134 66.09 19.88 -14.69
N VAL A 135 66.10 20.45 -13.48
CA VAL A 135 65.29 21.59 -13.08
C VAL A 135 66.13 22.57 -12.27
N GLU A 136 65.97 23.86 -12.54
CA GLU A 136 66.68 24.90 -11.80
C GLU A 136 66.17 24.99 -10.35
N LEU A 137 67.11 25.08 -9.40
CA LEU A 137 66.81 25.18 -7.96
C LEU A 137 66.00 26.43 -7.60
N TRP A 138 66.01 27.46 -8.46
CA TRP A 138 65.24 28.69 -8.27
C TRP A 138 63.74 28.43 -8.11
N TYR A 139 63.18 27.42 -8.78
CA TYR A 139 61.75 27.07 -8.65
C TYR A 139 61.34 26.59 -7.25
N PHE A 140 62.31 26.21 -6.40
CA PHE A 140 62.11 25.79 -5.02
C PHE A 140 62.44 26.89 -4.00
N SER A 141 62.90 28.06 -4.48
CA SER A 141 63.10 29.24 -3.63
C SER A 141 61.75 29.86 -3.24
N PRO A 142 61.69 30.62 -2.12
CA PRO A 142 60.49 31.37 -1.74
C PRO A 142 59.98 32.30 -2.85
N GLU A 143 60.88 32.88 -3.64
CA GLU A 143 60.59 33.73 -4.78
C GLU A 143 59.93 32.94 -5.91
N GLY A 144 60.50 31.78 -6.27
CA GLY A 144 59.95 30.87 -7.28
C GLY A 144 58.58 30.32 -6.90
N CYS A 145 58.37 29.99 -5.63
CA CYS A 145 57.05 29.54 -5.13
C CYS A 145 55.99 30.66 -5.17
N LYS A 146 56.37 31.91 -4.86
CA LYS A 146 55.46 33.07 -4.98
C LYS A 146 55.10 33.35 -6.43
N ASP A 147 56.05 33.22 -7.35
CA ASP A 147 55.81 33.38 -8.78
C ASP A 147 54.89 32.29 -9.34
N ALA A 148 55.13 31.04 -8.95
CA ALA A 148 54.27 29.91 -9.27
C ALA A 148 52.81 30.12 -8.82
N LEU A 149 52.59 30.69 -7.63
CA LEU A 149 51.26 31.01 -7.11
C LEU A 149 50.55 32.11 -7.92
N LYS A 150 51.31 33.09 -8.45
CA LYS A 150 50.76 34.14 -9.33
C LYS A 150 50.39 33.56 -10.69
N SER A 151 51.28 32.74 -11.26
CA SER A 151 51.06 32.08 -12.54
C SER A 151 49.85 31.15 -12.51
N SER A 152 49.67 30.35 -11.45
CA SER A 152 48.52 29.44 -11.33
C SER A 152 47.18 30.18 -11.26
N ARG A 153 47.12 31.32 -10.57
CA ARG A 153 45.93 32.20 -10.59
C ARG A 153 45.65 32.78 -11.97
N SER A 154 46.69 33.24 -12.67
CA SER A 154 46.54 33.78 -14.02
C SER A 154 46.06 32.75 -15.05
N VAL A 155 46.47 31.49 -14.93
CA VAL A 155 46.02 30.41 -15.83
C VAL A 155 44.54 30.07 -15.58
N ALA A 156 44.10 30.04 -14.32
CA ALA A 156 42.70 29.80 -13.98
C ALA A 156 41.77 30.94 -14.47
N ASP A 157 42.19 32.20 -14.35
CA ASP A 157 41.40 33.34 -14.86
C ASP A 157 41.31 33.35 -16.40
N ASN A 158 42.34 32.85 -17.11
CA ASN A 158 42.33 32.81 -18.57
C ASN A 158 41.52 31.62 -19.14
N ASP A 159 41.46 30.49 -18.42
CA ASP A 159 40.65 29.31 -18.79
C ASP A 159 39.13 29.56 -18.59
N MET A 160 38.77 30.44 -17.64
CA MET A 160 37.39 30.89 -17.42
C MET A 160 36.88 31.85 -18.51
N SER A 161 37.75 32.32 -19.41
CA SER A 161 37.38 33.21 -20.52
C SER A 161 37.19 32.50 -21.87
N ILE A 162 37.48 31.19 -21.96
CA ILE A 162 37.41 30.43 -23.22
C ILE A 162 36.17 29.54 -23.37
N THR A 163 35.22 29.63 -22.42
CA THR A 163 33.93 28.92 -22.49
C THR A 163 32.71 29.80 -22.83
N GLU A 164 32.93 31.08 -23.17
CA GLU A 164 31.90 31.96 -23.75
C GLU A 164 32.30 32.44 -25.15
N ASP A 165 32.35 31.54 -26.14
CA ASP A 165 31.88 31.83 -27.51
C ASP A 165 31.66 30.52 -28.31
N ARG A 166 30.37 30.20 -28.49
CA ARG A 166 29.74 29.48 -29.61
C ARG A 166 29.92 27.96 -29.84
#